data_AF-A0A965BKX8-F1
#
_entry.id   AF-A0A965BKX8-F1
#
_cell.length_a   1.000
_cell.length_b   1.000
_cell.length_c   1.000
_cell.angle_alpha   90.00
_cell.angle_beta   90.00
_cell.angle_gamma   90.00
#
_symmetry.space_group_name_H-M   'P 1'
#
loop_
_entity.id
_entity.type
_entity.pdbx_description
1 polymer ?
#
loop_
_entity_poly.entity_id
_entity_poly.type
_entity_poly.pdbx_seq_one_letter_code
_entity_poly.pdbx_strand_id
1 'polypeptide(L)'
;MDLEQVILTVMAIPIVSFTAFAFGRNPFIWAFWAYLFQFWCLIPLFLMKKRQRPELPQSILKLAGEINLKRELRKIKTPDDLLGQGEKK
;
A
#
# COMPACT_ATOMS: atom_id res chain seq x y z
N MET A 1 29.76 9.85 -13.93
CA MET A 1 28.33 10.01 -13.64
C MET A 1 28.18 11.43 -13.17
N ASP A 2 27.44 12.24 -13.92
CA ASP A 2 27.29 13.65 -13.59
C ASP A 2 26.46 13.82 -12.32
N LEU A 3 26.71 14.87 -11.54
CA LEU A 3 26.01 15.12 -10.27
C LEU A 3 24.48 15.10 -10.45
N GLU A 4 24.02 15.66 -11.56
CA GLU A 4 22.61 15.67 -11.96
C GLU A 4 22.04 14.25 -12.11
N GLN A 5 22.79 13.35 -12.74
CA GLN A 5 22.39 11.96 -12.92
C GLN A 5 22.30 11.24 -11.57
N VAL A 6 23.22 11.51 -10.65
CA VAL A 6 23.20 10.93 -9.31
C VAL A 6 21.94 11.39 -8.55
N ILE A 7 21.62 12.69 -8.59
CA ILE A 7 20.42 13.24 -7.95
C ILE A 7 19.16 12.60 -8.54
N LEU A 8 19.07 12.50 -9.87
CA LEU A 8 17.94 11.86 -10.55
C LEU A 8 17.79 10.40 -10.16
N THR A 9 18.88 9.64 -10.06
CA THR A 9 18.84 8.23 -9.67
C THR A 9 18.40 8.06 -8.22
N VAL A 10 18.92 8.87 -7.30
CA VAL A 10 18.53 8.84 -5.88
C VAL A 10 17.05 9.18 -5.70
N MET A 11 16.51 10.11 -6.49
CA MET A 11 15.08 10.45 -6.48
C MET A 11 14.21 9.39 -7.16
N ALA A 12 14.70 8.78 -8.25
CA ALA A 12 13.95 7.78 -9.01
C ALA A 12 13.69 6.51 -8.20
N ILE A 13 14.66 6.03 -7.42
CA ILE A 13 14.55 4.79 -6.65
C ILE A 13 13.31 4.77 -5.72
N PRO A 14 13.11 5.72 -4.78
CA PRO A 14 11.96 5.69 -3.90
C PRO A 14 10.64 5.90 -4.64
N ILE A 15 10.62 6.77 -5.66
CA ILE A 15 9.41 7.04 -6.45
C ILE A 15 8.97 5.78 -7.19
N VAL A 16 9.88 5.18 -7.97
CA VAL A 16 9.61 3.97 -8.77
C VAL A 16 9.22 2.81 -7.86
N SER A 17 9.97 2.59 -6.77
CA SER A 17 9.71 1.54 -5.78
C SER A 17 8.32 1.68 -5.16
N PHE A 18 7.93 2.90 -4.78
CA PHE A 18 6.61 3.19 -4.23
C PHE A 18 5.49 2.94 -5.25
N THR A 19 5.66 3.40 -6.50
CA THR A 19 4.70 3.09 -7.56
C THR A 19 4.60 1.59 -7.82
N ALA A 20 5.72 0.85 -7.86
CA ALA A 20 5.69 -0.59 -8.04
C ALA A 20 4.92 -1.29 -6.91
N PHE A 21 5.14 -0.86 -5.67
CA PHE A 21 4.38 -1.35 -4.52
C PHE A 21 2.88 -1.05 -4.66
N ALA A 22 2.51 0.18 -5.04
CA ALA A 22 1.12 0.57 -5.24
C ALA A 22 0.40 -0.30 -6.30
N PHE A 23 1.13 -0.70 -7.34
CA PHE A 23 0.68 -1.59 -8.43
C PHE A 23 0.76 -3.09 -8.10
N GLY A 24 1.11 -3.46 -6.86
CA GLY A 24 1.18 -4.86 -6.41
C GLY A 24 2.37 -5.63 -7.00
N ARG A 25 3.46 -4.94 -7.35
CA ARG A 25 4.70 -5.52 -7.87
C ARG A 25 5.79 -5.45 -6.81
N ASN A 26 6.84 -6.26 -6.99
CA ASN A 26 7.96 -6.31 -6.04
C ASN A 26 8.76 -5.00 -6.09
N PRO A 27 8.72 -4.17 -5.03
CA PRO A 27 9.39 -2.87 -5.01
C PRO A 27 10.90 -2.97 -5.19
N PHE A 28 11.54 -4.04 -4.69
CA PHE A 28 13.00 -4.22 -4.76
C PHE A 28 13.49 -4.46 -6.19
N ILE A 29 12.74 -5.24 -6.98
CA ILE A 29 13.08 -5.48 -8.39
C ILE A 29 12.99 -4.16 -9.15
N TRP A 30 11.93 -3.39 -8.92
CA TRP A 30 11.73 -2.10 -9.61
C TRP A 30 12.69 -1.01 -9.14
N ALA A 31 13.13 -1.04 -7.87
CA ALA A 31 14.22 -0.19 -7.38
C ALA A 31 15.54 -0.47 -8.11
N PHE A 32 15.85 -1.73 -8.38
CA PHE A 32 17.02 -2.11 -9.19
C PHE A 32 16.89 -1.60 -10.64
N TRP A 33 15.70 -1.74 -11.25
CA TRP A 33 15.45 -1.16 -12.58
C TRP A 33 15.52 0.37 -12.59
N ALA A 34 15.09 1.03 -11.52
CA ALA A 34 15.21 2.49 -11.36
C ALA A 34 16.66 2.94 -11.24
N TYR A 35 17.55 2.12 -10.68
CA TYR A 35 18.97 2.43 -10.65
C TYR A 35 19.58 2.45 -12.06
N LEU A 36 19.16 1.53 -12.94
CA LEU A 36 19.68 1.40 -14.31
C LEU A 36 19.01 2.34 -15.31
N PHE A 37 17.69 2.53 -15.21
CA PHE A 37 16.87 3.26 -16.19
C PHE A 37 16.25 4.54 -15.63
N GLN A 38 16.51 4.90 -14.36
CA GLN A 38 15.97 6.08 -13.70
C GLN A 38 14.44 6.13 -13.77
N PHE A 39 13.84 7.18 -14.31
CA PHE A 39 12.38 7.30 -14.45
C PHE A 39 11.81 6.54 -15.65
N TRP A 40 12.65 6.08 -16.58
CA TRP A 40 12.18 5.39 -17.79
C TRP A 40 11.48 4.07 -17.49
N CYS A 41 11.78 3.44 -16.36
CA CYS A 41 11.10 2.23 -15.92
C CYS A 41 9.65 2.47 -15.45
N LEU A 42 9.20 3.73 -15.27
CA LEU A 42 7.78 4.00 -15.02
C LEU A 42 6.90 3.67 -16.23
N ILE A 43 7.37 3.90 -17.46
CA ILE A 43 6.60 3.64 -18.68
C ILE A 43 6.15 2.17 -18.77
N PRO A 44 7.04 1.17 -18.69
CA PRO A 44 6.62 -0.23 -18.68
C PRO A 44 5.83 -0.59 -17.42
N LEU A 45 6.08 0.07 -16.29
CA LEU A 45 5.29 -0.12 -15.06
C LEU A 45 3.80 0.22 -15.29
N PHE A 46 3.51 1.33 -15.97
CA PHE A 46 2.15 1.76 -16.29
C PHE A 46 1.52 0.95 -17.44
N LEU A 47 2.32 0.52 -18.42
CA LEU A 47 1.86 -0.30 -19.55
C LEU A 47 1.45 -1.71 -19.10
N MET A 48 2.11 -2.24 -18.07
CA MET A 48 1.78 -3.55 -17.53
C MET A 48 0.41 -3.56 -16.84
N LYS A 49 -0.37 -4.61 -17.09
CA LYS A 49 -1.63 -4.85 -16.37
C LYS A 49 -1.39 -4.84 -14.86
N LYS A 50 -2.23 -4.09 -14.13
CA LYS A 50 -2.25 -4.06 -12.66
C LYS A 50 -2.39 -5.50 -12.16
N ARG A 51 -1.43 -5.95 -11.34
CA ARG A 51 -1.54 -7.26 -10.69
C ARG A 51 -2.41 -7.07 -9.45
N GLN A 52 -3.32 -8.00 -9.19
CA GLN A 52 -4.01 -8.03 -7.90
C GLN A 52 -2.94 -8.07 -6.81
N ARG A 53 -3.02 -7.15 -5.85
CA ARG A 53 -2.07 -7.12 -4.74
C ARG A 53 -2.09 -8.49 -4.06
N PRO A 54 -0.92 -9.07 -3.73
CA PRO A 54 -0.93 -10.17 -2.78
C PRO A 54 -1.70 -9.70 -1.54
N GLU A 55 -2.55 -10.57 -1.00
CA GLU A 55 -3.31 -10.24 0.20
C GLU A 55 -2.35 -9.71 1.26
N LEU A 56 -2.68 -8.55 1.83
CA LEU A 56 -1.88 -7.95 2.89
C LEU A 56 -1.62 -9.02 3.96
N PRO A 57 -0.39 -9.14 4.47
CA PRO A 57 -0.09 -10.14 5.48
C PRO A 57 -1.08 -10.02 6.64
N GLN A 58 -1.52 -11.17 7.18
CA GLN A 58 -2.56 -11.23 8.21
C GLN A 58 -2.33 -10.25 9.36
N SER A 59 -1.08 -9.94 9.68
CA SER A 59 -0.69 -8.94 10.68
C SER A 59 -1.26 -7.54 10.41
N ILE A 60 -1.24 -7.08 9.15
CA ILE A 60 -1.76 -5.76 8.76
C ILE A 60 -3.29 -5.78 8.74
N LEU A 61 -3.89 -6.87 8.28
CA LEU A 61 -5.34 -7.07 8.34
C LEU A 61 -5.85 -7.10 9.78
N LYS A 62 -5.13 -7.75 10.70
CA LYS A 62 -5.44 -7.74 12.13
C LYS A 62 -5.36 -6.35 12.72
N LEU A 63 -4.30 -5.59 12.41
CA LEU A 63 -4.17 -4.20 12.87
C LEU A 63 -5.31 -3.30 12.36
N ALA A 64 -5.63 -3.39 11.06
CA ALA A 64 -6.74 -2.63 10.47
C ALA A 64 -8.08 -3.05 11.08
N GLY A 65 -8.27 -4.35 11.33
CA GLY A 65 -9.42 -4.94 12.01
C GLY A 65 -9.57 -4.41 13.43
N GLU A 66 -8.48 -4.38 14.22
CA GLU A 66 -8.50 -3.87 15.59
C GLU A 66 -8.85 -2.37 15.67
N ILE A 67 -8.34 -1.57 14.73
CA ILE A 67 -8.64 -0.13 14.69
C ILE A 67 -10.12 0.10 14.35
N ASN A 68 -10.65 -0.61 13.35
CA ASN A 68 -12.07 -0.53 13.01
C ASN A 68 -12.95 -1.06 14.14
N LEU A 69 -12.59 -2.20 14.74
CA LEU A 69 -13.31 -2.79 15.88
C LEU A 69 -13.34 -1.82 17.06
N LYS A 70 -12.22 -1.17 17.39
CA LYS A 70 -12.16 -0.15 18.45
C LYS A 70 -13.07 1.04 18.15
N ARG A 71 -13.18 1.44 16.88
CA ARG A 71 -14.08 2.51 16.45
C ARG A 71 -15.56 2.11 16.56
N GLU A 72 -15.88 0.86 16.24
CA GLU A 72 -17.25 0.34 16.39
C GLU A 72 -17.64 0.09 17.84
N LEU A 73 -16.75 -0.49 18.65
CA LEU A 73 -16.93 -0.66 20.10
C LEU A 73 -17.16 0.67 20.82
N ARG A 74 -16.58 1.77 20.33
CA ARG A 74 -16.81 3.12 20.90
C ARG A 74 -18.24 3.63 20.66
N LYS A 75 -18.97 3.08 19.69
CA LYS A 75 -20.37 3.45 19.42
C LYS A 75 -21.37 2.70 20.30
N ILE A 76 -20.97 1.55 20.83
CA ILE A 76 -21.77 0.70 21.72
C ILE A 76 -21.74 1.32 23.11
N LYS A 77 -22.90 1.78 23.60
CA LYS A 77 -23.01 2.42 24.92
C LYS A 77 -23.51 1.45 26.00
N THR A 78 -24.26 0.43 25.60
CA THR A 78 -24.87 -0.54 26.49
C THR A 78 -24.60 -1.97 26.03
N PRO A 79 -24.46 -2.95 26.94
CA PRO A 79 -24.20 -4.34 26.56
C PRO A 79 -25.30 -4.94 25.68
N ASP A 80 -26.53 -4.42 25.73
CA ASP A 80 -27.64 -4.85 24.87
C ASP A 80 -27.48 -4.43 23.39
N ASP A 81 -26.68 -3.39 23.10
CA ASP A 81 -26.37 -2.98 21.71
C ASP A 81 -25.52 -4.04 20.98
N LEU A 82 -24.76 -4.86 21.71
CA LEU A 82 -23.95 -5.95 21.14
C LEU A 82 -24.82 -7.09 20.59
N LEU A 83 -26.06 -7.22 21.07
CA LEU A 83 -26.97 -8.31 20.74
C LEU A 83 -27.97 -7.94 19.64
N GLY A 84 -27.85 -6.75 19.04
CA GLY A 84 -28.72 -6.29 17.95
C GLY A 84 -30.17 -6.04 18.38
N GLN A 85 -30.43 -5.85 19.69
CA GLN A 85 -31.80 -5.66 20.20
C GLN A 85 -32.33 -4.22 20.05
N GLY A 86 -31.51 -3.29 19.55
CA GLY A 86 -31.90 -1.89 19.32
C GLY A 86 -32.74 -1.62 18.06
N GLU A 87 -32.86 -2.58 17.12
CA GLU A 87 -33.63 -2.42 15.87
C GLU A 87 -35.00 -3.12 15.88
N LYS A 88 -35.67 -3.14 17.04
CA LYS A 88 -37.10 -3.48 17.10
C LYS A 88 -37.90 -2.28 17.60
N LYS A 89 -38.24 -1.38 16.69
CA LYS A 89 -39.32 -0.42 16.86
C LYS A 89 -40.21 -0.41 15.63
#